data_AF-A0A419GEA1-F1
#
_entry.id   AF-A0A419GEA1-F1
#
_cell.length_a   1.000
_cell.length_b   1.000
_cell.length_c   1.000
_cell.angle_alpha   90.00
_cell.angle_beta   90.00
_cell.angle_gamma   90.00
#
_symmetry.space_group_name_H-M   'P 1'
#
loop_
_entity.id
_entity.type
_entity.pdbx_description
1 polymer ?
#
loop_
_entity_poly.entity_id
_entity_poly.type
_entity_poly.pdbx_seq_one_letter_code
_entity_poly.pdbx_strand_id
1 'polypeptide(L)'
;MRVLTAGAAGLLHGRFNARDRLEKEKTVQAATGSRSAARKLVVLVATQVVEVSLDIDLDVIYTDPAPLEALIQRFGRVNRRSLKKCAPVYVFRLPVDGQGIYDDKLIVRALAVLEKQDGRMINEAEVSDWLDEVYQGEIAENWNREYEKAYADFWDSCLSTLAAFESDDWLEEAFYKAFDSVEVLPETLAETYESLVQENPLEASQLLVPVRWGQFMQLRNRGKVRPARNKTWPKTVDAPYNSEDGLVLSGKP
;
A
#
# COMPACT_ATOMS: atom_id res chain seq x y z
N MET A 1 -15.07 14.29 -29.14
CA MET A 1 -15.04 14.82 -27.76
C MET A 1 -16.25 14.25 -27.01
N ARG A 2 -16.08 13.18 -26.23
CA ARG A 2 -17.17 12.65 -25.40
C ARG A 2 -17.13 13.42 -24.08
N VAL A 3 -18.18 14.17 -23.80
CA VAL A 3 -18.41 14.79 -22.49
C VAL A 3 -18.61 13.65 -21.49
N LEU A 4 -17.67 13.48 -20.55
CA LEU A 4 -17.83 12.54 -19.44
C LEU A 4 -18.87 13.13 -18.48
N THR A 5 -20.06 12.53 -18.43
CA THR A 5 -21.03 12.80 -17.37
C THR A 5 -20.44 12.39 -16.02
N ALA A 6 -20.77 13.12 -14.96
CA ALA A 6 -20.21 12.96 -13.62
C ALA A 6 -20.26 11.49 -13.14
N GLY A 7 -19.11 10.81 -13.21
CA GLY A 7 -18.89 9.51 -12.58
C GLY A 7 -18.60 9.68 -11.09
N ALA A 8 -18.79 8.61 -10.32
CA ALA A 8 -18.37 8.61 -8.91
C ALA A 8 -16.84 8.61 -8.82
N ALA A 9 -16.26 9.43 -7.94
CA ALA A 9 -14.83 9.40 -7.63
C ALA A 9 -14.61 8.55 -6.37
N GLY A 10 -13.64 7.64 -6.42
CA GLY A 10 -13.22 6.82 -5.28
C GLY A 10 -11.77 7.09 -4.91
N LEU A 11 -11.46 7.08 -3.62
CA LEU A 11 -10.11 7.22 -3.08
C LEU A 11 -9.77 6.00 -2.21
N LEU A 12 -8.62 5.35 -2.45
CA LEU A 12 -8.12 4.25 -1.64
C LEU A 12 -6.63 4.42 -1.33
N HIS A 13 -6.26 4.43 -0.05
CA HIS A 13 -4.87 4.44 0.39
C HIS A 13 -4.74 3.84 1.79
N GLY A 14 -3.51 3.55 2.21
CA GLY A 14 -3.21 2.92 3.50
C GLY A 14 -3.41 3.81 4.74
N ARG A 15 -4.00 5.00 4.62
CA ARG A 15 -4.24 5.91 5.76
C ARG A 15 -5.70 5.99 6.21
N PHE A 16 -6.55 5.11 5.68
CA PHE A 16 -7.86 4.87 6.28
C PHE A 16 -7.72 3.88 7.43
N ASN A 17 -8.58 4.03 8.45
CA ASN A 17 -8.74 2.97 9.43
C ASN A 17 -9.39 1.73 8.76
N ALA A 18 -9.32 0.57 9.41
CA ALA A 18 -9.79 -0.67 8.81
C ALA A 18 -11.29 -0.65 8.47
N ARG A 19 -12.10 0.04 9.29
CA ARG A 19 -13.55 0.18 9.10
C ARG A 19 -13.88 0.92 7.81
N ASP A 20 -13.38 2.15 7.66
CA ASP A 20 -13.67 3.00 6.51
C ASP A 20 -13.04 2.44 5.23
N ARG A 21 -11.84 1.83 5.35
CA ARG A 21 -11.21 1.11 4.24
C ARG A 21 -12.13 0.01 3.72
N LEU A 22 -12.68 -0.82 4.59
CA LEU A 22 -13.57 -1.92 4.20
C LEU A 22 -14.84 -1.40 3.50
N GLU A 23 -15.42 -0.31 3.99
CA GLU A 23 -16.60 0.32 3.37
C GLU A 23 -16.30 0.88 1.97
N LYS A 24 -15.16 1.56 1.81
CA LYS A 24 -14.71 2.06 0.51
C LYS A 24 -14.39 0.93 -0.47
N GLU A 25 -13.70 -0.11 -0.02
CA GLU A 25 -13.40 -1.29 -0.84
C GLU A 25 -14.68 -1.96 -1.32
N LYS A 26 -15.68 -2.16 -0.44
CA LYS A 26 -17.01 -2.69 -0.81
C LYS A 26 -17.68 -1.82 -1.87
N THR A 27 -17.65 -0.50 -1.71
CA THR A 27 -18.25 0.45 -2.64
C THR A 27 -17.59 0.37 -4.03
N VAL A 28 -16.26 0.36 -4.06
CA VAL A 28 -15.48 0.25 -5.29
C VAL A 28 -15.70 -1.11 -5.96
N GLN A 29 -15.68 -2.21 -5.21
CA GLN A 29 -15.95 -3.55 -5.73
C GLN A 29 -17.37 -3.68 -6.28
N ALA A 30 -18.37 -3.10 -5.62
CA ALA A 30 -19.73 -3.09 -6.13
C ALA A 30 -19.83 -2.36 -7.48
N ALA A 31 -19.04 -1.32 -7.71
CA ALA A 31 -19.07 -0.56 -8.96
C ALA A 31 -18.12 -1.09 -10.07
N THR A 32 -17.05 -1.79 -9.70
CA THR A 32 -15.95 -2.14 -10.64
C THR A 32 -15.51 -3.59 -10.58
N GLY A 33 -16.06 -4.40 -9.68
CA GLY A 33 -15.63 -5.79 -9.49
C GLY A 33 -15.86 -6.67 -10.71
N SER A 34 -15.07 -7.74 -10.80
CA SER A 34 -15.08 -8.68 -11.94
C SER A 34 -16.44 -9.38 -12.07
N ARG A 35 -17.16 -9.57 -10.96
CA ARG A 35 -18.49 -10.18 -10.90
C ARG A 35 -19.62 -9.18 -10.65
N SER A 36 -19.34 -7.88 -10.68
CA SER A 36 -20.36 -6.88 -10.40
C SER A 36 -21.43 -6.86 -11.50
N ALA A 37 -22.70 -6.96 -11.09
CA ALA A 37 -23.88 -6.74 -11.94
C ALA A 37 -24.29 -5.25 -12.01
N ALA A 38 -23.72 -4.40 -11.14
CA ALA A 38 -24.07 -2.99 -10.99
C ALA A 38 -22.90 -2.07 -11.39
N ARG A 39 -22.16 -2.43 -12.44
CA ARG A 39 -21.01 -1.64 -12.91
C ARG A 39 -21.43 -0.21 -13.24
N LYS A 40 -20.64 0.76 -12.80
CA LYS A 40 -20.87 2.20 -13.00
C LYS A 40 -19.59 2.87 -13.50
N LEU A 41 -19.74 4.06 -14.10
CA LEU A 41 -18.60 4.91 -14.41
C LEU A 41 -17.97 5.40 -13.10
N VAL A 42 -16.71 5.02 -12.86
CA VAL A 42 -15.94 5.38 -11.67
C VAL A 42 -14.55 5.84 -12.07
N VAL A 43 -14.07 6.90 -11.42
CA VAL A 43 -12.65 7.26 -11.41
C VAL A 43 -12.10 6.86 -10.05
N LEU A 44 -11.22 5.86 -10.02
CA LEU A 44 -10.58 5.39 -8.80
C LEU A 44 -9.15 5.95 -8.74
N VAL A 45 -8.87 6.76 -7.72
CA VAL A 45 -7.51 7.17 -7.36
C VAL A 45 -7.06 6.29 -6.20
N ALA A 46 -5.93 5.61 -6.37
CA ALA A 46 -5.42 4.75 -5.32
C ALA A 46 -3.90 4.69 -5.28
N THR A 47 -3.36 4.40 -4.09
CA THR A 47 -1.95 4.02 -3.94
C THR A 47 -1.77 2.53 -4.23
N GLN A 48 -0.61 1.98 -3.90
CA GLN A 48 -0.26 0.55 -4.03
C GLN A 48 -1.26 -0.42 -3.38
N VAL A 49 -2.21 0.06 -2.58
CA VAL A 49 -3.27 -0.75 -1.99
C VAL A 49 -4.10 -1.54 -3.02
N VAL A 50 -4.16 -1.11 -4.28
CA VAL A 50 -4.87 -1.86 -5.35
C VAL A 50 -4.08 -3.04 -5.90
N GLU A 51 -2.79 -3.15 -5.59
CA GLU A 51 -1.93 -4.24 -6.07
C GLU A 51 -2.35 -5.57 -5.44
N VAL A 52 -2.85 -5.57 -4.21
CA VAL A 52 -3.14 -6.77 -3.43
C VAL A 52 -4.62 -6.84 -3.04
N SER A 53 -5.21 -8.03 -3.18
CA SER A 53 -6.52 -8.43 -2.61
C SER A 53 -7.79 -7.69 -3.08
N LEU A 54 -7.71 -6.59 -3.84
CA LEU A 54 -8.90 -5.89 -4.33
C LEU A 54 -9.42 -6.45 -5.67
N ASP A 55 -10.60 -7.07 -5.69
CA ASP A 55 -11.24 -7.53 -6.94
C ASP A 55 -11.86 -6.35 -7.71
N ILE A 56 -11.06 -5.73 -8.57
CA ILE A 56 -11.47 -4.70 -9.52
C ILE A 56 -11.11 -5.10 -10.94
N ASP A 57 -11.96 -4.69 -11.88
CA ASP A 57 -11.78 -4.84 -13.30
C ASP A 57 -12.05 -3.49 -13.96
N LEU A 58 -11.00 -2.79 -14.37
CA LEU A 58 -11.06 -1.44 -14.93
C LEU A 58 -10.87 -1.44 -16.43
N ASP A 59 -11.30 -0.35 -17.07
CA ASP A 59 -11.23 -0.21 -18.52
C ASP A 59 -9.90 0.37 -19.02
N VAL A 60 -9.20 1.10 -18.15
CA VAL A 60 -7.94 1.80 -18.39
C VAL A 60 -7.26 2.06 -17.04
N ILE A 61 -5.93 2.10 -17.02
CA ILE A 61 -5.14 2.57 -15.88
C ILE A 61 -4.15 3.65 -16.31
N TYR A 62 -3.95 4.61 -15.42
CA TYR A 62 -2.85 5.57 -15.46
C TYR A 62 -2.05 5.34 -14.18
N THR A 63 -0.76 5.07 -14.30
CA THR A 63 0.07 4.70 -13.16
C THR A 63 1.39 5.45 -13.18
N ASP A 64 1.81 5.88 -12.00
CA ASP A 64 3.19 6.28 -11.76
C ASP A 64 4.14 5.11 -12.07
N PRO A 65 5.40 5.41 -12.44
CA PRO A 65 6.41 4.39 -12.64
C PRO A 65 6.68 3.65 -11.32
N ALA A 66 6.90 2.34 -11.44
CA ALA A 66 7.18 1.43 -10.32
C ALA A 66 8.01 0.25 -10.86
N PRO A 67 8.59 -0.59 -9.98
CA PRO A 67 9.18 -1.86 -10.40
C PRO A 67 8.21 -2.68 -11.26
N LEU A 68 8.77 -3.47 -12.18
CA LEU A 68 8.00 -4.12 -13.23
C LEU A 68 6.91 -5.04 -12.67
N GLU A 69 7.22 -5.79 -11.62
CA GLU A 69 6.31 -6.66 -10.89
C GLU A 69 5.09 -5.91 -10.34
N ALA A 70 5.30 -4.73 -9.74
CA ALA A 70 4.22 -3.90 -9.22
C ALA A 70 3.34 -3.38 -10.37
N LEU A 71 3.95 -2.95 -11.48
CA LEU A 71 3.21 -2.52 -12.67
C LEU A 71 2.37 -3.66 -13.24
N ILE A 72 2.90 -4.88 -13.34
CA ILE A 72 2.17 -6.04 -13.83
C ILE A 72 0.99 -6.38 -12.92
N GLN A 73 1.17 -6.34 -11.60
CA GLN A 73 0.06 -6.52 -10.66
C GLN A 73 -1.04 -5.45 -10.84
N ARG A 74 -0.66 -4.20 -11.12
CA ARG A 74 -1.61 -3.13 -11.48
C ARG A 74 -2.30 -3.41 -12.82
N PHE A 75 -1.58 -3.88 -13.82
CA PHE A 75 -2.15 -4.22 -15.13
C PHE A 75 -3.15 -5.37 -15.04
N GLY A 76 -2.96 -6.32 -14.13
CA GLY A 76 -3.93 -7.38 -13.81
C GLY A 76 -5.26 -6.89 -13.23
N ARG A 77 -5.41 -5.58 -13.00
CA ARG A 77 -6.66 -4.90 -12.62
C ARG A 77 -7.39 -4.29 -13.81
N VAL A 78 -6.81 -4.34 -15.01
CA VAL A 78 -7.37 -3.79 -16.25
C VAL A 78 -7.80 -4.94 -17.16
N ASN A 79 -9.05 -4.91 -17.64
CA ASN A 79 -9.62 -5.98 -18.46
C ASN A 79 -9.40 -7.38 -17.84
N ARG A 80 -9.53 -7.49 -16.52
CA ARG A 80 -9.28 -8.68 -15.71
C ARG A 80 -10.16 -9.86 -16.12
N ARG A 81 -11.35 -9.59 -16.64
CA ARG A 81 -12.29 -10.61 -17.15
C ARG A 81 -12.03 -11.02 -18.59
N SER A 82 -11.07 -10.38 -19.27
CA SER A 82 -10.76 -10.61 -20.69
C SER A 82 -11.97 -10.47 -21.62
N LEU A 83 -12.90 -9.57 -21.29
CA LEU A 83 -14.09 -9.31 -22.13
C LEU A 83 -13.75 -8.47 -23.36
N LYS A 84 -12.66 -7.71 -23.31
CA LYS A 84 -12.15 -6.93 -24.44
C LYS A 84 -10.94 -7.64 -25.02
N LYS A 85 -10.74 -7.47 -26.32
CA LYS A 85 -9.52 -7.94 -27.02
C LYS A 85 -8.25 -7.34 -26.41
N CYS A 86 -8.29 -6.06 -26.05
CA CYS A 86 -7.18 -5.34 -25.43
C CYS A 86 -7.74 -4.15 -24.63
N ALA A 87 -7.01 -3.72 -23.62
CA ALA A 87 -7.26 -2.49 -22.87
C ALA A 87 -5.94 -1.74 -22.66
N PRO A 88 -5.96 -0.40 -22.80
CA PRO A 88 -4.75 0.38 -22.68
C PRO A 88 -4.29 0.53 -21.23
N VAL A 89 -2.98 0.49 -21.04
CA VAL A 89 -2.32 0.86 -19.79
C VAL A 89 -1.38 2.03 -20.09
N TYR A 90 -1.41 3.06 -19.26
CA TYR A 90 -0.56 4.24 -19.40
C TYR A 90 0.37 4.35 -18.20
N VAL A 91 1.68 4.25 -18.44
CA VAL A 91 2.72 4.41 -17.42
C VAL A 91 3.38 5.78 -17.61
N PHE A 92 3.41 6.58 -16.55
CA PHE A 92 4.17 7.83 -16.57
C PHE A 92 5.67 7.55 -16.56
N ARG A 93 6.44 8.40 -17.23
CA ARG A 93 7.91 8.29 -17.27
C ARG A 93 8.61 8.88 -16.05
N LEU A 94 7.90 9.70 -15.27
CA LEU A 94 8.45 10.44 -14.15
C LEU A 94 7.50 10.37 -12.96
N PRO A 95 8.04 10.50 -11.73
CA PRO A 95 9.46 10.60 -11.41
C PRO A 95 10.15 9.22 -11.37
N VAL A 96 11.46 9.17 -11.67
CA VAL A 96 12.24 7.91 -11.66
C VAL A 96 13.00 7.66 -10.36
N ASP A 97 12.96 8.60 -9.42
CA ASP A 97 13.68 8.54 -8.14
C ASP A 97 13.02 7.60 -7.10
N GLY A 98 12.00 6.85 -7.52
CA GLY A 98 11.23 5.94 -6.68
C GLY A 98 10.47 6.59 -5.54
N GLN A 99 10.50 7.93 -5.42
CA GLN A 99 9.83 8.71 -4.38
C GLN A 99 10.12 8.22 -2.94
N GLY A 100 11.28 7.56 -2.71
CA GLY A 100 11.61 6.94 -1.43
C GLY A 100 10.73 5.72 -1.06
N ILE A 101 10.06 5.14 -2.05
CA ILE A 101 9.21 3.95 -1.91
C ILE A 101 9.87 2.74 -2.60
N TYR A 102 10.52 2.96 -3.74
CA TYR A 102 11.17 1.93 -4.53
C TYR A 102 12.61 2.32 -4.87
N ASP A 103 13.43 1.34 -5.23
CA ASP A 103 14.75 1.55 -5.82
C ASP A 103 14.62 2.21 -7.21
N ASP A 104 15.36 3.29 -7.44
CA ASP A 104 15.33 4.06 -8.68
C ASP A 104 15.87 3.25 -9.87
N LYS A 105 16.87 2.38 -9.65
CA LYS A 105 17.42 1.49 -10.68
C LYS A 105 16.36 0.51 -11.20
N LEU A 106 15.54 -0.05 -10.31
CA LEU A 106 14.45 -0.96 -10.70
C LEU A 106 13.42 -0.24 -11.57
N ILE A 107 13.07 0.99 -11.22
CA ILE A 107 12.15 1.80 -12.02
C ILE A 107 12.72 2.10 -13.40
N VAL A 108 13.97 2.57 -13.46
CA VAL A 108 14.63 2.90 -14.73
C VAL A 108 14.69 1.67 -15.65
N ARG A 109 15.02 0.50 -15.10
CA ARG A 109 15.04 -0.76 -15.87
C ARG A 109 13.65 -1.18 -16.32
N ALA A 110 12.65 -1.11 -15.43
CA ALA A 110 11.27 -1.45 -15.77
C ALA A 110 10.74 -0.57 -16.92
N LEU A 111 10.99 0.74 -16.86
CA LEU A 111 10.62 1.66 -17.95
C LEU A 111 11.34 1.33 -19.25
N ALA A 112 12.64 1.05 -19.22
CA ALA A 112 13.40 0.67 -20.41
C ALA A 112 12.87 -0.61 -21.07
N VAL A 113 12.44 -1.59 -20.27
CA VAL A 113 11.80 -2.82 -20.78
C VAL A 113 10.44 -2.51 -21.40
N LEU A 114 9.59 -1.74 -20.72
CA LEU A 114 8.24 -1.40 -21.21
C LEU A 114 8.28 -0.53 -22.46
N GLU A 115 9.27 0.37 -22.61
CA GLU A 115 9.42 1.20 -23.81
C GLU A 115 9.67 0.35 -25.07
N LYS A 116 10.37 -0.78 -24.97
CA LYS A 116 10.53 -1.72 -26.09
C LYS A 116 9.21 -2.36 -26.54
N GLN A 117 8.22 -2.38 -25.64
CA GLN A 117 6.92 -3.03 -25.83
C GLN A 117 5.79 -2.02 -26.06
N ASP A 118 6.10 -0.73 -26.22
CA ASP A 118 5.09 0.30 -26.42
C ASP A 118 4.22 0.00 -27.67
N GLY A 119 2.91 0.19 -27.51
CA GLY A 119 1.90 -0.12 -28.53
C GLY A 119 1.65 -1.61 -28.78
N ARG A 120 2.32 -2.53 -28.07
CA ARG A 120 2.10 -3.99 -28.20
C ARG A 120 1.15 -4.51 -27.11
N MET A 121 0.52 -5.64 -27.41
CA MET A 121 -0.27 -6.36 -26.42
C MET A 121 0.69 -7.08 -25.47
N ILE A 122 0.50 -6.91 -24.16
CA ILE A 122 1.30 -7.62 -23.15
C ILE A 122 0.95 -9.11 -23.22
N ASN A 123 1.97 -9.92 -23.44
CA ASN A 123 1.88 -11.37 -23.41
C ASN A 123 2.43 -11.86 -22.07
N GLU A 124 1.59 -12.52 -21.26
CA GLU A 124 1.98 -12.99 -19.94
C GLU A 124 3.15 -14.00 -19.99
N ALA A 125 3.30 -14.73 -21.10
CA ALA A 125 4.44 -15.63 -21.28
C ALA A 125 5.79 -14.90 -21.35
N GLU A 126 5.81 -13.63 -21.80
CA GLU A 126 7.02 -12.82 -21.94
C GLU A 126 7.38 -12.06 -20.66
N VAL A 127 6.46 -12.01 -19.69
CA VAL A 127 6.67 -11.31 -18.42
C VAL A 127 7.88 -11.85 -17.65
N SER A 128 8.10 -13.17 -17.68
CA SER A 128 9.26 -13.77 -17.02
C SER A 128 10.57 -13.26 -17.62
N ASP A 129 10.67 -13.22 -18.95
CA ASP A 129 11.86 -12.74 -19.65
C ASP A 129 12.11 -11.25 -19.36
N TRP A 130 11.04 -10.47 -19.23
CA TRP A 130 11.11 -9.05 -18.88
C TRP A 130 11.63 -8.85 -17.44
N LEU A 131 11.17 -9.67 -16.49
CA LEU A 131 11.67 -9.65 -15.12
C LEU A 131 13.13 -10.07 -15.05
N ASP A 132 13.51 -11.13 -15.78
CA ASP A 132 14.90 -11.56 -15.88
C ASP A 132 15.79 -10.44 -16.43
N GLU A 133 15.34 -9.65 -17.41
CA GLU A 133 16.09 -8.50 -17.92
C GLU A 133 16.29 -7.40 -16.86
N VAL A 134 15.28 -7.15 -16.02
CA VAL A 134 15.36 -6.16 -14.93
C VAL A 134 16.33 -6.63 -13.85
N TYR A 135 16.24 -7.90 -13.45
CA TYR A 135 17.01 -8.52 -12.38
C TYR A 135 18.30 -9.17 -12.88
N GLN A 136 19.10 -8.40 -13.62
CA GLN A 136 20.41 -8.83 -14.13
C GLN A 136 21.55 -7.90 -13.68
N GLY A 137 22.77 -8.44 -13.66
CA GLY A 137 23.99 -7.69 -13.33
C GLY A 137 23.97 -7.14 -11.90
N GLU A 138 24.30 -5.86 -11.75
CA GLU A 138 24.44 -5.20 -10.46
C GLU A 138 23.18 -5.30 -9.58
N ILE A 139 21.98 -5.25 -10.18
CA ILE A 139 20.72 -5.36 -9.43
C ILE A 139 20.61 -6.73 -8.77
N ALA A 140 20.89 -7.80 -9.52
CA ALA A 140 20.86 -9.16 -9.00
C ALA A 140 21.90 -9.38 -7.90
N GLU A 141 23.12 -8.87 -8.10
CA GLU A 141 24.20 -8.96 -7.11
C GLU A 141 23.85 -8.22 -5.81
N ASN A 142 23.27 -7.02 -5.91
CA ASN A 142 22.86 -6.25 -4.74
C ASN A 142 21.69 -6.94 -4.02
N TRP A 143 20.69 -7.39 -4.77
CA TRP A 143 19.53 -8.09 -4.22
C TRP A 143 19.92 -9.36 -3.46
N ASN A 144 20.80 -10.19 -4.03
CA ASN A 144 21.29 -11.40 -3.35
C ASN A 144 22.05 -11.07 -2.05
N ARG A 145 22.87 -10.02 -2.08
CA ARG A 145 23.62 -9.58 -0.89
C ARG A 145 22.70 -9.06 0.21
N GLU A 146 21.70 -8.26 -0.14
CA GLU A 146 20.70 -7.75 0.79
C GLU A 146 19.86 -8.90 1.38
N TYR A 147 19.47 -9.86 0.53
CA TYR A 147 18.77 -11.06 0.96
C TYR A 147 19.58 -11.89 1.96
N GLU A 148 20.83 -12.22 1.63
CA GLU A 148 21.71 -13.00 2.51
C GLU A 148 21.91 -12.32 3.86
N LYS A 149 22.12 -11.00 3.84
CA LYS A 149 22.26 -10.21 5.06
C LYS A 149 20.98 -10.23 5.89
N ALA A 150 19.83 -9.94 5.28
CA ALA A 150 18.54 -9.92 5.98
C ALA A 150 18.18 -11.29 6.54
N TYR A 151 18.47 -12.36 5.78
CA TYR A 151 18.28 -13.74 6.21
C TYR A 151 19.12 -14.06 7.46
N ALA A 152 20.42 -13.74 7.43
CA ALA A 152 21.31 -13.97 8.56
C ALA A 152 20.88 -13.15 9.79
N ASP A 153 20.61 -11.85 9.60
CA ASP A 153 20.17 -10.95 10.66
C ASP A 153 18.87 -11.48 11.32
N PHE A 154 17.88 -11.89 10.52
CA PHE A 154 16.62 -12.44 11.02
C PHE A 154 16.78 -13.79 11.72
N TRP A 155 17.61 -14.68 11.16
CA TRP A 155 17.86 -16.00 11.75
C TRP A 155 18.49 -15.88 13.13
N ASP A 156 19.56 -15.09 13.23
CA ASP A 156 20.31 -14.91 14.47
C ASP A 156 19.52 -14.09 15.50
N SER A 157 18.79 -13.07 15.06
CA SER A 157 18.10 -12.13 15.96
C SER A 157 16.72 -12.60 16.43
N CYS A 158 15.97 -13.28 15.56
CA CYS A 158 14.58 -13.62 15.84
C CYS A 158 14.40 -15.13 16.05
N LEU A 159 14.82 -15.96 15.10
CA LEU A 159 14.55 -17.40 15.19
C LEU A 159 15.35 -18.09 16.30
N SER A 160 16.58 -17.62 16.57
CA SER A 160 17.42 -18.21 17.61
C SER A 160 17.00 -17.83 19.04
N THR A 161 16.27 -16.71 19.21
CA THR A 161 15.91 -16.11 20.49
C THR A 161 14.42 -16.26 20.84
N LEU A 162 13.60 -16.75 19.90
CA LEU A 162 12.16 -16.96 20.09
C LEU A 162 11.87 -18.01 21.17
N ALA A 163 11.63 -17.54 22.39
CA ALA A 163 11.07 -18.32 23.49
C ALA A 163 9.55 -18.10 23.58
N ALA A 164 8.79 -19.19 23.68
CA ALA A 164 7.33 -19.10 23.80
C ALA A 164 6.94 -18.33 25.07
N PHE A 165 6.00 -17.39 24.95
CA PHE A 165 5.40 -16.59 26.03
C PHE A 165 6.32 -15.55 26.70
N GLU A 166 7.50 -15.25 26.16
CA GLU A 166 8.33 -14.11 26.59
C GLU A 166 8.23 -12.95 25.60
N SER A 167 7.76 -11.80 26.08
CA SER A 167 7.80 -10.54 25.32
C SER A 167 9.14 -9.87 25.54
N ASP A 168 9.93 -9.74 24.49
CA ASP A 168 11.17 -8.96 24.49
C ASP A 168 10.91 -7.62 23.79
N ASP A 169 11.02 -6.53 24.54
CA ASP A 169 10.82 -5.15 24.06
C ASP A 169 11.73 -4.83 22.86
N TRP A 170 12.93 -5.44 22.80
CA TRP A 170 13.83 -5.29 21.67
C TRP A 170 13.32 -6.01 20.42
N LEU A 171 12.74 -7.20 20.57
CA LEU A 171 12.09 -7.94 19.48
C LEU A 171 10.87 -7.17 18.95
N GLU A 172 10.12 -6.49 19.82
CA GLU A 172 9.01 -5.62 19.39
C GLU A 172 9.52 -4.42 18.57
N GLU A 173 10.60 -3.76 19.02
CA GLU A 173 11.22 -2.70 18.23
C GLU A 173 11.83 -3.19 16.91
N ALA A 174 12.48 -4.37 16.92
CA ALA A 174 13.02 -5.00 15.73
C ALA A 174 11.91 -5.37 14.74
N PHE A 175 10.77 -5.87 15.24
CA PHE A 175 9.58 -6.14 14.46
C PHE A 175 9.04 -4.86 13.80
N TYR A 176 8.87 -3.76 14.53
CA TYR A 176 8.40 -2.51 13.91
C TYR A 176 9.40 -1.93 12.91
N LYS A 177 10.71 -2.09 13.14
CA LYS A 177 11.74 -1.72 12.15
C LYS A 177 11.67 -2.59 10.90
N ALA A 178 11.38 -3.88 11.04
CA ALA A 178 11.26 -4.82 9.92
C ALA A 178 9.98 -4.60 9.08
N PHE A 179 8.86 -4.30 9.73
CA PHE A 179 7.56 -4.14 9.07
C PHE A 179 7.17 -2.67 8.78
N ASP A 180 8.02 -1.71 9.14
CA ASP A 180 7.91 -0.25 8.95
C ASP A 180 6.48 0.32 9.14
N SER A 181 5.73 -0.19 10.12
CA SER A 181 4.37 0.26 10.38
C SER A 181 4.01 0.16 11.86
N VAL A 182 3.29 1.17 12.34
CA VAL A 182 2.74 1.24 13.69
C VAL A 182 1.29 1.70 13.62
N GLU A 183 0.43 0.97 14.32
CA GLU A 183 -0.97 1.34 14.52
C GLU A 183 -1.08 2.52 15.49
N VAL A 184 -1.73 3.58 15.02
CA VAL A 184 -1.99 4.79 15.81
C VAL A 184 -3.46 5.10 15.88
N LEU A 185 -3.89 5.70 16.99
CA LEU A 185 -5.25 6.21 17.16
C LEU A 185 -5.25 7.73 16.87
N PRO A 186 -5.98 8.21 15.84
CA PRO A 186 -6.17 9.64 15.64
C PRO A 186 -6.94 10.23 16.83
N GLU A 187 -6.52 11.40 17.33
CA GLU A 187 -7.16 12.09 18.47
C GLU A 187 -8.67 12.29 18.24
N THR A 188 -9.07 12.58 16.99
CA THR A 188 -10.47 12.78 16.61
C THR A 188 -11.35 11.53 16.77
N LEU A 189 -10.74 10.34 16.87
CA LEU A 189 -11.45 9.07 17.09
C LEU A 189 -11.32 8.55 18.53
N ALA A 190 -10.63 9.29 19.42
CA ALA A 190 -10.31 8.80 20.76
C ALA A 190 -11.55 8.56 21.63
N GLU A 191 -12.54 9.46 21.59
CA GLU A 191 -13.80 9.29 22.33
C GLU A 191 -14.60 8.09 21.83
N THR A 192 -14.69 7.91 20.51
CA THR A 192 -15.35 6.75 19.91
C THR A 192 -14.65 5.45 20.28
N TYR A 193 -13.32 5.43 20.22
CA TYR A 193 -12.51 4.28 20.64
C TYR A 193 -12.75 3.95 22.13
N GLU A 194 -12.78 4.95 23.01
CA GLU A 194 -13.02 4.75 24.44
C GLU A 194 -14.40 4.12 24.72
N SER A 195 -15.43 4.53 23.99
CA SER A 195 -16.75 3.92 24.11
C SER A 195 -16.76 2.46 23.63
N LEU A 196 -16.09 2.16 22.51
CA LEU A 196 -16.10 0.84 21.90
C LEU A 196 -15.20 -0.16 22.63
N VAL A 197 -14.08 0.27 23.20
CA VAL A 197 -13.10 -0.67 23.78
C VAL A 197 -13.66 -1.43 24.99
N GLN A 198 -14.68 -0.88 25.66
CA GLN A 198 -15.35 -1.54 26.79
C GLN A 198 -16.37 -2.60 26.33
N GLU A 199 -17.05 -2.36 25.21
CA GLU A 199 -18.14 -3.22 24.72
C GLU A 199 -17.67 -4.22 23.66
N ASN A 200 -16.84 -3.77 22.71
CA ASN A 200 -16.34 -4.56 21.60
C ASN A 200 -14.90 -4.15 21.23
N PRO A 201 -13.88 -4.72 21.91
CA PRO A 201 -12.47 -4.41 21.65
C PRO A 201 -12.03 -4.65 20.20
N LEU A 202 -12.64 -5.60 19.49
CA LEU A 202 -12.33 -5.91 18.09
C LEU A 202 -12.85 -4.83 17.13
N GLU A 203 -13.96 -4.17 17.45
CA GLU A 203 -14.43 -3.02 16.67
C GLU A 203 -13.61 -1.77 17.00
N ALA A 204 -13.20 -1.58 18.26
CA ALA A 204 -12.33 -0.48 18.64
C ALA A 204 -11.00 -0.52 17.88
N SER A 205 -10.38 -1.70 17.73
CA SER A 205 -9.13 -1.83 16.98
C SER A 205 -9.25 -1.47 15.49
N GLN A 206 -10.45 -1.53 14.90
CA GLN A 206 -10.68 -1.12 13.51
C GLN A 206 -10.60 0.40 13.29
N LEU A 207 -10.57 1.19 14.37
CA LEU A 207 -10.38 2.64 14.32
C LEU A 207 -8.90 3.05 14.28
N LEU A 208 -7.98 2.10 14.47
CA LEU A 208 -6.55 2.34 14.36
C LEU A 208 -6.16 2.51 12.88
N VAL A 209 -5.14 3.35 12.68
CA VAL A 209 -4.61 3.66 11.36
C VAL A 209 -3.12 3.29 11.32
N PRO A 210 -2.66 2.51 10.33
CA PRO A 210 -1.24 2.22 10.18
C PRO A 210 -0.49 3.46 9.67
N VAL A 211 0.64 3.78 10.30
CA VAL A 211 1.55 4.85 9.90
C VAL A 211 2.98 4.31 9.86
N ARG A 212 3.79 4.76 8.89
CA ARG A 212 5.21 4.35 8.81
C ARG A 212 5.96 4.72 10.09
N TRP A 213 6.90 3.88 10.52
CA TRP A 213 7.61 4.12 11.78
C TRP A 213 8.34 5.46 11.78
N GLY A 214 9.01 5.79 10.68
CA GLY A 214 9.67 7.10 10.50
C GLY A 214 8.70 8.29 10.62
N GLN A 215 7.48 8.17 10.08
CA GLN A 215 6.45 9.20 10.19
C GLN A 215 5.95 9.34 11.64
N PHE A 216 5.76 8.22 12.35
CA PHE A 216 5.41 8.24 13.77
C PHE A 216 6.50 8.91 14.61
N MET A 217 7.78 8.61 14.35
CA MET A 217 8.92 9.28 15.00
C MET A 217 8.93 10.79 14.74
N GLN A 218 8.64 11.22 13.50
CA GLN A 218 8.53 12.65 13.17
C GLN A 218 7.39 13.33 13.94
N LEU A 219 6.22 12.68 14.06
CA LEU A 219 5.11 13.20 14.86
C LEU A 219 5.51 13.32 16.34
N ARG A 220 6.19 12.30 16.88
CA ARG A 220 6.69 12.30 18.27
C ARG A 220 7.64 13.46 18.52
N ASN A 221 8.62 13.65 17.62
CA ASN A 221 9.59 14.74 17.72
C ASN A 221 8.96 16.14 17.61
N ARG A 222 7.81 16.25 16.94
CA ARG A 222 7.02 17.49 16.85
C ARG A 222 6.03 17.67 18.01
N GLY A 223 6.04 16.78 19.01
CA GLY A 223 5.11 16.82 20.15
C GLY A 223 3.66 16.45 19.79
N LYS A 224 3.43 15.81 18.63
CA LYS A 224 2.10 15.40 18.15
C LYS A 224 1.71 13.98 18.55
N VAL A 225 2.39 13.40 19.52
CA VAL A 225 2.07 12.08 20.08
C VAL A 225 1.70 12.29 21.53
N ARG A 226 0.50 11.87 21.93
CA ARG A 226 0.06 11.96 23.32
C ARG A 226 0.77 10.90 24.17
N PRO A 227 1.02 11.18 25.46
CA PRO A 227 1.47 10.15 26.38
C PRO A 227 0.42 9.04 26.46
N ALA A 228 0.88 7.78 26.53
CA ALA A 228 -0.01 6.63 26.67
C ALA A 228 -0.80 6.74 27.99
N ARG A 229 -2.12 6.55 27.93
CA ARG A 229 -2.99 6.57 29.13
C ARG A 229 -2.70 5.40 30.06
N ASN A 230 -2.39 4.23 29.49
CA ASN A 230 -1.97 3.02 30.17
C ASN A 230 -1.23 2.10 29.18
N LYS A 231 -0.70 0.95 29.62
CA LYS A 231 0.05 0.02 28.78
C LYS A 231 -0.74 -0.56 27.60
N THR A 232 -2.07 -0.62 27.71
CA THR A 232 -2.96 -1.23 26.70
C THR A 232 -3.58 -0.20 25.76
N TRP A 233 -3.42 1.10 26.04
CA TRP A 233 -4.00 2.16 25.24
C TRP A 233 -3.15 2.38 23.98
N PRO A 234 -3.77 2.47 22.79
CA PRO A 234 -3.03 2.67 21.55
C PRO A 234 -2.29 4.01 21.52
N LYS A 235 -1.22 4.07 20.74
CA LYS A 235 -0.42 5.28 20.53
C LYS A 235 -1.30 6.36 19.89
N THR A 236 -1.69 7.39 20.64
CA THR A 236 -2.60 8.45 20.15
C THR A 236 -1.81 9.58 19.47
N VAL A 237 -2.23 9.98 18.28
CA VAL A 237 -1.61 11.04 17.48
C VAL A 237 -2.53 12.23 17.29
N ASP A 238 -1.98 13.43 17.45
CA ASP A 238 -2.65 14.70 17.18
C ASP A 238 -2.59 15.01 15.67
N ALA A 239 -3.42 14.28 14.94
CA ALA A 239 -3.61 14.42 13.50
C ALA A 239 -5.10 14.24 13.16
N PRO A 240 -5.67 15.08 12.28
CA PRO A 240 -7.06 14.96 11.91
C PRO A 240 -7.30 13.71 11.05
N TYR A 241 -8.44 13.06 11.30
CA TYR A 241 -8.94 11.94 10.53
C TYR A 241 -10.38 12.21 10.11
N ASN A 242 -10.72 11.87 8.87
CA ASN A 242 -12.12 11.76 8.42
C ASN A 242 -12.29 10.58 7.45
N SER A 243 -13.53 10.11 7.28
CA SER A 243 -13.83 8.96 6.43
C SER A 243 -13.66 9.23 4.93
N GLU A 244 -13.52 10.48 4.49
CA GLU A 244 -13.33 10.84 3.08
C GLU A 244 -11.84 10.81 2.69
N ASP A 245 -10.98 11.43 3.50
CA ASP A 245 -9.54 11.66 3.22
C ASP A 245 -8.60 10.77 4.04
N GLY A 246 -9.10 10.12 5.09
CA GLY A 246 -8.32 9.32 6.03
C GLY A 246 -7.47 10.19 6.98
N LEU A 247 -6.38 9.63 7.49
CA LEU A 247 -5.47 10.32 8.38
C LEU A 247 -4.60 11.34 7.63
N VAL A 248 -4.72 12.61 8.02
CA VAL A 248 -3.97 13.70 7.40
C VAL A 248 -2.76 14.07 8.25
N LEU A 249 -1.59 13.66 7.79
CA LEU A 249 -0.32 14.00 8.41
C LEU A 249 0.18 15.33 7.84
N SER A 250 0.32 16.35 8.69
CA SER A 250 0.89 17.64 8.29
C SER A 250 2.41 17.52 8.11
N GLY A 251 2.84 17.30 6.87
CA GLY A 251 4.25 17.26 6.45
C GLY A 251 4.35 16.93 4.96
N LYS A 252 5.31 17.51 4.24
CA LYS A 252 5.63 17.05 2.89
C LYS A 252 6.03 15.56 2.94
N PRO A 253 5.70 14.77 1.90
CA PRO A 253 6.16 13.40 1.78
C PRO A 253 7.68 13.31 1.92
#